data_AF-A0A8H5Z7Z3-F1
#
_entry.id   AF-A0A8H5Z7Z3-F1
#
_cell.length_a   1.000
_cell.length_b   1.000
_cell.length_c   1.000
_cell.angle_alpha   90.00
_cell.angle_beta   90.00
_cell.angle_gamma   90.00
#
_symmetry.space_group_name_H-M   'P 1'
#
loop_
_entity.id
_entity.type
_entity.pdbx_description
1 polymer ?
#
loop_
_entity_poly.entity_id
_entity_poly.type
_entity_poly.pdbx_seq_one_letter_code
_entity_poly.pdbx_strand_id
1 'polypeptide(L)'
;MAHHRLLSQDSAIFSPSVARIAASTARDWSYIDAWLSSKFHPRPVPSFERNNDTLKALLALASVNEAADDERNLVAKSEATALQELTDSERKIDKTSRPLREGLIEAVEHNLPTDGHTALAAMANIALQFGIAFPEPDTLGQRMCQLQASIHDAEQMKARVEVLHKHVDDEAARIKELLKELQRDDYQPPAHLAKQNLDMQRKVKALSAKLPELQDKVAALAASADSSHPTIADLARDEQEYLSVLSRKKELGVQLATFQGLPSDPDVARAELEELRDQLRSIESQRDAVFEGLVERESPVKRRR
;
A
#
# COMPACT_ATOMS: atom_id res chain seq x y z
N MET A 1 65.58 30.71 -43.19
CA MET A 1 64.77 29.48 -43.08
C MET A 1 64.07 29.51 -41.71
N ALA A 2 63.08 30.38 -41.50
CA ALA A 2 61.65 30.08 -41.61
C ALA A 2 61.29 28.82 -40.76
N HIS A 3 61.10 28.93 -39.43
CA HIS A 3 59.93 29.48 -38.72
C HIS A 3 58.60 29.20 -39.42
N HIS A 4 58.07 27.97 -39.29
CA HIS A 4 56.63 27.68 -39.37
C HIS A 4 56.39 26.22 -38.95
N ARG A 5 56.31 25.95 -37.64
CA ARG A 5 55.76 24.66 -37.13
C ARG A 5 55.03 24.76 -35.78
N LEU A 6 54.71 25.97 -35.30
CA LEU A 6 54.07 26.19 -33.98
C LEU A 6 52.64 26.75 -34.04
N LEU A 7 51.96 26.74 -35.19
CA LEU A 7 50.63 27.36 -35.33
C LEU A 7 49.49 26.38 -35.70
N SER A 8 49.70 25.06 -35.56
CA SER A 8 48.67 24.07 -35.90
C SER A 8 47.98 23.42 -34.68
N GLN A 9 48.26 23.87 -33.45
CA GLN A 9 47.56 23.39 -32.24
C GLN A 9 46.51 24.38 -31.69
N ASP A 10 46.52 25.65 -32.08
CA ASP A 10 45.58 26.66 -31.55
C ASP A 10 44.24 26.75 -32.30
N SER A 11 44.13 26.18 -33.51
CA SER A 11 42.89 26.28 -34.29
C SER A 11 41.80 25.30 -33.85
N ALA A 12 42.12 24.31 -33.01
CA ALA A 12 41.14 23.39 -32.41
C ALA A 12 40.47 23.97 -31.15
N ILE A 13 40.98 25.08 -30.61
CA ILE A 13 40.52 25.70 -29.35
C ILE A 13 39.32 26.64 -29.58
N PHE A 14 39.00 26.99 -30.83
CA PHE A 14 37.94 27.96 -31.18
C PHE A 14 36.79 27.38 -32.00
N SER A 15 36.37 26.14 -31.72
CA SER A 15 35.02 25.72 -32.13
C SER A 15 34.01 26.31 -31.14
N PRO A 16 33.02 27.12 -31.59
CA PRO A 16 31.97 27.65 -30.72
C PRO A 16 31.25 26.57 -29.89
N SER A 17 31.23 25.33 -30.38
CA SER A 17 30.69 24.18 -29.67
C SER A 17 31.57 23.78 -28.46
N VAL A 18 32.90 23.72 -28.63
CA VAL A 18 33.85 23.38 -27.55
C VAL A 18 33.88 24.46 -26.49
N ALA A 19 33.86 25.74 -26.90
CA ALA A 19 33.79 26.87 -25.97
C ALA A 19 32.48 26.86 -25.16
N ARG A 20 31.36 26.51 -25.78
CA ARG A 20 30.06 26.38 -25.09
C ARG A 20 30.06 25.23 -24.08
N ILE A 21 30.64 24.08 -24.43
CA ILE A 21 30.75 22.92 -23.53
C ILE A 21 31.69 23.25 -22.35
N ALA A 22 32.81 23.92 -22.59
CA ALA A 22 33.72 24.36 -21.53
C ALA A 22 33.08 25.40 -20.60
N ALA A 23 32.26 26.31 -21.15
CA ALA A 23 31.53 27.28 -20.36
C ALA A 23 30.43 26.63 -19.50
N SER A 24 29.70 25.64 -20.04
CA SER A 24 28.69 24.92 -19.26
C SER A 24 29.32 24.08 -18.16
N THR A 25 30.41 23.37 -18.43
CA THR A 25 31.11 22.58 -17.40
C THR A 25 31.72 23.47 -16.32
N ALA A 26 32.23 24.65 -16.66
CA ALA A 26 32.71 25.63 -15.68
C ALA A 26 31.58 26.14 -14.78
N ARG A 27 30.38 26.38 -15.34
CA ARG A 27 29.19 26.74 -14.57
C ARG A 27 28.78 25.64 -13.61
N ASP A 28 28.73 24.40 -14.08
CA ASP A 28 28.35 23.25 -13.24
C ASP A 28 29.32 23.05 -12.06
N TRP A 29 30.62 23.24 -12.29
CA TRP A 29 31.62 23.25 -11.22
C TRP A 29 31.42 24.39 -10.23
N SER A 30 31.11 25.61 -10.69
CA SER A 30 30.84 26.74 -9.79
C SER A 30 29.62 26.51 -8.90
N TYR A 31 28.59 25.86 -9.42
CA TYR A 31 27.40 25.46 -8.66
C TYR A 31 27.75 24.40 -7.60
N ILE A 32 28.50 23.36 -7.96
CA ILE A 32 28.94 22.33 -7.00
C ILE A 32 29.84 22.93 -5.91
N ASP A 33 30.76 23.83 -6.26
CA ASP A 33 31.65 24.46 -5.28
C ASP A 33 30.84 25.29 -4.26
N ALA A 34 29.83 26.05 -4.72
CA ALA A 34 28.91 26.76 -3.85
C ALA A 34 28.09 25.81 -2.96
N TRP A 35 27.53 24.74 -3.55
CA TRP A 35 26.75 23.73 -2.83
C TRP A 35 27.58 23.01 -1.75
N LEU A 36 28.79 22.55 -2.09
CA LEU A 36 29.71 21.92 -1.13
C LEU A 36 30.12 22.90 -0.03
N SER A 37 30.40 24.16 -0.35
CA SER A 37 30.76 25.15 0.66
C SER A 37 29.65 25.40 1.69
N SER A 38 28.38 25.31 1.26
CA SER A 38 27.21 25.39 2.13
C SER A 38 27.10 24.17 3.05
N LYS A 39 27.30 22.97 2.52
CA LYS A 39 27.14 21.70 3.28
C LYS A 39 28.29 21.41 4.26
N PHE A 40 29.50 21.85 3.96
CA PHE A 40 30.66 21.57 4.81
C PHE A 40 30.95 22.65 5.86
N HIS A 41 30.27 23.80 5.83
CA HIS A 41 30.54 24.91 6.74
C HIS A 41 30.43 24.49 8.23
N PRO A 42 31.42 24.82 9.10
CA PRO A 42 32.62 25.65 8.88
C PRO A 42 33.88 24.89 8.45
N ARG A 43 33.79 23.57 8.18
CA ARG A 43 34.94 22.75 7.75
C ARG A 43 35.23 22.97 6.25
N PRO A 44 36.52 22.89 5.84
CA PRO A 44 36.86 22.95 4.43
C PRO A 44 36.37 21.68 3.71
N VAL A 45 35.99 21.84 2.44
CA VAL A 45 35.59 20.73 1.57
C VAL A 45 36.82 19.81 1.37
N PRO A 46 36.70 18.48 1.54
CA PRO A 46 37.78 17.54 1.28
C PRO A 46 38.29 17.63 -0.17
N SER A 47 39.58 17.40 -0.40
CA SER A 47 40.14 17.35 -1.75
C SER A 47 39.64 16.11 -2.50
N PHE A 48 39.22 16.28 -3.75
CA PHE A 48 38.82 15.20 -4.64
C PHE A 48 39.28 15.46 -6.07
N GLU A 49 39.30 14.42 -6.89
CA GLU A 49 39.68 14.51 -8.31
C GLU A 49 38.57 15.19 -9.12
N ARG A 50 38.92 16.22 -9.91
CA ARG A 50 37.96 16.91 -10.79
C ARG A 50 37.94 16.26 -12.18
N ASN A 51 37.15 15.20 -12.32
CA ASN A 51 36.88 14.52 -13.58
C ASN A 51 35.40 14.70 -14.01
N ASN A 52 35.07 14.52 -15.29
CA ASN A 52 33.68 14.58 -15.80
C ASN A 52 32.75 13.61 -15.07
N ASP A 53 33.25 12.42 -14.73
CA ASP A 53 32.49 11.41 -13.98
C ASP A 53 32.16 11.89 -12.56
N THR A 54 33.12 12.55 -11.90
CA THR A 54 32.90 13.16 -10.57
C THR A 54 31.93 14.33 -10.63
N LEU A 55 31.97 15.15 -11.69
CA LEU A 55 31.02 16.24 -11.90
C LEU A 55 29.59 15.69 -12.03
N LYS A 56 29.39 14.66 -12.86
CA LYS A 56 28.08 14.00 -13.02
C LYS A 56 27.58 13.41 -11.71
N ALA A 57 28.44 12.72 -10.97
CA ALA A 57 28.08 12.13 -9.68
C ALA A 57 27.70 13.21 -8.65
N LEU A 58 28.46 14.30 -8.56
CA LEU A 58 28.19 15.40 -7.63
C LEU A 58 26.95 16.19 -7.99
N LEU A 59 26.66 16.42 -9.29
CA LEU A 59 25.41 17.05 -9.74
C LEU A 59 24.21 16.17 -9.39
N ALA A 60 24.29 14.86 -9.63
CA ALA A 60 23.24 13.93 -9.25
C ALA A 60 23.03 13.95 -7.73
N LEU A 61 24.10 13.90 -6.94
CA LEU A 61 24.02 13.96 -5.48
C LEU A 61 23.41 15.28 -4.99
N ALA A 62 23.82 16.42 -5.57
CA ALA A 62 23.26 17.72 -5.25
C ALA A 62 21.75 17.77 -5.52
N SER A 63 21.31 17.31 -6.70
CA SER A 63 19.89 17.27 -7.04
C SER A 63 19.07 16.37 -6.12
N VAL A 64 19.59 15.20 -5.72
CA VAL A 64 18.92 14.29 -4.79
C VAL A 64 18.87 14.89 -3.39
N ASN A 65 19.94 15.56 -2.96
CA ASN A 65 19.97 16.22 -1.67
C ASN A 65 19.02 17.42 -1.60
N GLU A 66 18.98 18.26 -2.63
CA GLU A 66 18.03 19.38 -2.71
C GLU A 66 16.58 18.86 -2.74
N ALA A 67 16.28 17.82 -3.52
CA ALA A 67 14.96 17.19 -3.52
C ALA A 67 14.57 16.66 -2.14
N ALA A 68 15.50 16.03 -1.41
CA ALA A 68 15.26 15.55 -0.06
C ALA A 68 15.09 16.71 0.96
N ASP A 69 15.85 17.79 0.81
CA ASP A 69 15.71 18.98 1.65
C ASP A 69 14.35 19.66 1.39
N ASP A 70 13.89 19.74 0.14
CA ASP A 70 12.58 20.26 -0.24
C ASP A 70 11.42 19.41 0.31
N GLU A 71 11.52 18.08 0.21
CA GLU A 71 10.55 17.15 0.80
C GLU A 71 10.47 17.33 2.31
N ARG A 72 11.63 17.39 2.99
CA ARG A 72 11.69 17.63 4.44
C ARG A 72 11.06 18.97 4.82
N ASN A 73 11.31 20.01 4.04
CA ASN A 73 10.71 21.33 4.27
C ASN A 73 9.19 21.32 4.06
N LEU A 74 8.68 20.56 3.08
CA LEU A 74 7.25 20.39 2.83
C LEU A 74 6.57 19.68 4.02
N VAL A 75 7.16 18.57 4.48
CA VAL A 75 6.67 17.81 5.63
C VAL A 75 6.63 18.71 6.87
N ALA A 76 7.73 19.39 7.19
CA ALA A 76 7.79 20.27 8.35
C ALA A 76 6.75 21.41 8.31
N LYS A 77 6.50 21.98 7.12
CA LYS A 77 5.44 22.99 6.95
C LYS A 77 4.05 22.38 7.17
N SER A 78 3.79 21.21 6.60
CA SER A 78 2.50 20.53 6.75
C SER A 78 2.21 20.14 8.21
N GLU A 79 3.22 19.68 8.94
CA GLU A 79 3.14 19.38 10.36
C GLU A 79 2.88 20.65 11.18
N ALA A 80 3.60 21.73 10.90
CA ALA A 80 3.39 23.02 11.58
C ALA A 80 1.97 23.56 11.36
N THR A 81 1.43 23.47 10.13
CA THR A 81 0.06 23.89 9.84
C THR A 81 -0.96 22.99 10.53
N ALA A 82 -0.76 21.67 10.51
CA ALA A 82 -1.66 20.72 11.17
C ALA A 82 -1.70 20.93 12.69
N LEU A 83 -0.54 21.17 13.33
CA LEU A 83 -0.46 21.50 14.75
C LEU A 83 -1.20 22.81 15.06
N GLN A 84 -1.05 23.82 14.20
CA GLN A 84 -1.76 25.09 14.39
C GLN A 84 -3.28 24.91 14.30
N GLU A 85 -3.77 24.17 13.30
CA GLU A 85 -5.21 23.85 13.16
C GLU A 85 -5.77 23.08 14.37
N LEU A 86 -5.01 22.14 14.92
CA LEU A 86 -5.39 21.41 16.14
C LEU A 86 -5.48 22.36 17.34
N THR A 87 -4.46 23.20 17.56
CA THR A 87 -4.48 24.16 18.67
C THR A 87 -5.63 25.18 18.55
N ASP A 88 -5.95 25.62 17.34
CA ASP A 88 -7.08 26.52 17.10
C ASP A 88 -8.44 25.82 17.26
N SER A 89 -8.53 24.56 16.87
CA SER A 89 -9.72 23.72 17.08
C SER A 89 -9.95 23.48 18.57
N GLU A 90 -8.92 23.15 19.33
CA GLU A 90 -8.99 23.01 20.79
C GLU A 90 -9.48 24.29 21.45
N ARG A 91 -9.00 25.46 21.02
CA ARG A 91 -9.45 26.77 21.54
C ARG A 91 -10.92 27.07 21.24
N LYS A 92 -11.46 26.56 20.13
CA LYS A 92 -12.86 26.73 19.72
C LYS A 92 -13.83 25.78 20.43
N ILE A 93 -13.35 24.65 20.98
CA ILE A 93 -14.20 23.75 21.78
C ILE A 93 -14.69 24.51 23.02
N ASP A 94 -16.01 24.67 23.08
CA ASP A 94 -16.72 25.56 24.00
C ASP A 94 -16.35 25.28 25.47
N LYS A 95 -16.00 26.33 26.22
CA LYS A 95 -15.50 26.23 27.61
C LYS A 95 -16.52 25.62 28.58
N THR A 96 -17.79 25.56 28.16
CA THR A 96 -18.93 25.00 28.89
C THR A 96 -19.01 23.47 28.78
N SER A 97 -18.58 22.88 27.66
CA SER A 97 -18.61 21.42 27.42
C SER A 97 -17.38 20.70 27.98
N ARG A 98 -16.23 21.40 28.09
CA ARG A 98 -14.99 20.89 28.70
C ARG A 98 -15.17 20.31 30.11
N PRO A 99 -15.75 21.02 31.10
CA PRO A 99 -15.85 20.49 32.46
C PRO A 99 -16.75 19.26 32.58
N LEU A 100 -17.81 19.18 31.75
CA LEU A 100 -18.67 17.99 31.69
C LEU A 100 -17.93 16.80 31.07
N ARG A 101 -17.18 17.03 29.99
CA ARG A 101 -16.38 15.99 29.32
C ARG A 101 -15.26 15.49 30.24
N GLU A 102 -14.53 16.39 30.88
CA GLU A 102 -13.47 16.05 31.84
C GLU A 102 -14.05 15.26 33.02
N GLY A 103 -15.16 15.71 33.61
CA GLY A 103 -15.82 14.99 34.70
C GLY A 103 -16.34 13.59 34.30
N LEU A 104 -16.82 13.42 33.06
CA LEU A 104 -17.21 12.10 32.55
C LEU A 104 -16.01 11.18 32.35
N ILE A 105 -14.90 11.70 31.80
CA ILE A 105 -13.66 10.92 31.62
C ILE A 105 -13.11 10.50 32.98
N GLU A 106 -13.06 11.43 33.94
CA GLU A 106 -12.58 11.16 35.30
C GLU A 106 -13.47 10.13 36.01
N ALA A 107 -14.80 10.20 35.84
CA ALA A 107 -15.72 9.19 36.36
C ALA A 107 -15.51 7.81 35.71
N VAL A 108 -15.27 7.75 34.40
CA VAL A 108 -14.96 6.49 33.71
C VAL A 108 -13.62 5.93 34.18
N GLU A 109 -12.61 6.78 34.36
CA GLU A 109 -11.28 6.40 34.86
C GLU A 109 -11.35 5.83 36.28
N HIS A 110 -12.12 6.44 37.18
CA HIS A 110 -12.29 5.95 38.55
C HIS A 110 -13.11 4.66 38.67
N ASN A 111 -13.99 4.37 37.71
CA ASN A 111 -14.82 3.17 37.70
C ASN A 111 -14.22 2.03 36.85
N LEU A 112 -13.05 2.24 36.26
CA LEU A 112 -12.41 1.24 35.42
C LEU A 112 -11.74 0.16 36.30
N PRO A 113 -11.93 -1.14 36.02
CA PRO A 113 -11.19 -2.19 36.70
C PRO A 113 -9.69 -2.14 36.34
N THR A 114 -8.84 -2.73 37.19
CA THR A 114 -7.38 -2.82 36.97
C THR A 114 -7.00 -3.42 35.61
N ASP A 115 -7.78 -4.41 35.16
CA ASP A 115 -7.60 -5.04 33.85
C ASP A 115 -7.88 -4.04 32.71
N GLY A 116 -8.87 -3.17 32.88
CA GLY A 116 -9.19 -2.11 31.93
C GLY A 116 -8.07 -1.07 31.83
N HIS A 117 -7.50 -0.65 32.97
CA HIS A 117 -6.33 0.24 32.96
C HIS A 117 -5.14 -0.38 32.25
N THR A 118 -4.88 -1.67 32.51
CA THR A 118 -3.77 -2.39 31.88
C THR A 118 -3.97 -2.52 30.37
N ALA A 119 -5.19 -2.84 29.92
CA ALA A 119 -5.54 -2.93 28.51
C ALA A 119 -5.40 -1.58 27.79
N LEU A 120 -5.91 -0.48 28.38
CA LEU A 120 -5.78 0.86 27.80
C LEU A 120 -4.32 1.32 27.75
N ALA A 121 -3.53 1.05 28.79
CA ALA A 121 -2.10 1.37 28.79
C ALA A 121 -1.34 0.56 27.72
N ALA A 122 -1.66 -0.73 27.55
CA ALA A 122 -1.08 -1.55 26.49
C ALA A 122 -1.46 -1.01 25.10
N MET A 123 -2.74 -0.67 24.87
CA MET A 123 -3.20 -0.07 23.62
C MET A 123 -2.49 1.26 23.33
N ALA A 124 -2.37 2.15 24.32
CA ALA A 124 -1.69 3.43 24.16
C ALA A 124 -0.21 3.25 23.80
N ASN A 125 0.48 2.31 24.46
CA ASN A 125 1.88 1.99 24.14
C ASN A 125 2.04 1.44 22.72
N ILE A 126 1.19 0.50 22.31
CA ILE A 126 1.23 -0.09 20.97
C ILE A 126 0.89 0.97 19.91
N ALA A 127 -0.11 1.82 20.17
CA ALA A 127 -0.48 2.93 19.31
C ALA A 127 0.67 3.91 19.12
N LEU A 128 1.39 4.24 20.20
CA LEU A 128 2.54 5.13 20.16
C LEU A 128 3.71 4.52 19.37
N GLN A 129 3.95 3.21 19.53
CA GLN A 129 4.96 2.50 18.74
C GLN A 129 4.62 2.45 17.25
N PHE A 130 3.33 2.32 16.90
CA PHE A 130 2.89 2.34 15.50
C PHE A 130 2.59 3.73 14.95
N GLY A 131 2.65 4.79 15.76
CA GLY A 131 2.31 6.15 15.34
C GLY A 131 0.83 6.35 14.99
N ILE A 132 -0.09 5.63 15.65
CA ILE A 132 -1.53 5.67 15.37
C ILE A 132 -2.22 6.63 16.34
N ALA A 133 -2.82 7.70 15.81
CA ALA A 133 -3.48 8.73 16.61
C ALA A 133 -4.80 8.26 17.25
N PHE A 134 -5.56 7.40 16.57
CA PHE A 134 -6.85 6.88 17.04
C PHE A 134 -6.82 5.34 17.01
N PRO A 135 -6.29 4.70 18.07
CA PRO A 135 -6.12 3.26 18.08
C PRO A 135 -7.44 2.53 18.31
N GLU A 136 -7.89 1.81 17.29
CA GLU A 136 -8.93 0.78 17.43
C GLU A 136 -8.27 -0.59 17.65
N PRO A 137 -8.80 -1.45 18.53
CA PRO A 137 -8.22 -2.77 18.81
C PRO A 137 -7.96 -3.60 17.55
N ASP A 138 -8.88 -3.56 16.58
CA ASP A 138 -8.78 -4.30 15.32
C ASP A 138 -7.62 -3.80 14.47
N THR A 139 -7.45 -2.47 14.38
CA THR A 139 -6.34 -1.86 13.63
C THR A 139 -4.98 -2.19 14.26
N LEU A 140 -4.89 -2.14 15.59
CA LEU A 140 -3.68 -2.51 16.32
C LEU A 140 -3.35 -4.00 16.12
N GLY A 141 -4.36 -4.88 16.22
CA GLY A 141 -4.22 -6.31 16.00
C GLY A 141 -3.74 -6.64 14.58
N GLN A 142 -4.32 -6.00 13.56
CA GLN A 142 -3.90 -6.17 12.17
C GLN A 142 -2.44 -5.74 11.97
N ARG A 143 -2.03 -4.60 12.53
CA ARG A 143 -0.65 -4.11 12.47
C ARG A 143 0.34 -5.03 13.19
N MET A 144 -0.04 -5.58 14.33
CA MET A 144 0.77 -6.58 15.04
C MET A 144 0.97 -7.85 14.20
N CYS A 145 -0.10 -8.37 13.58
CA CYS A 145 0.00 -9.53 12.68
C CYS A 145 0.88 -9.24 11.46
N GLN A 146 0.76 -8.05 10.87
CA GLN A 146 1.62 -7.62 9.75
C GLN A 146 3.09 -7.52 10.17
N LEU A 147 3.37 -6.92 11.33
CA LEU A 147 4.72 -6.84 11.87
C LEU A 147 5.30 -8.24 12.11
N GLN A 148 4.51 -9.15 12.68
CA GLN A 148 4.93 -10.52 12.94
C GLN A 148 5.23 -11.29 11.64
N ALA A 149 4.41 -11.11 10.61
CA ALA A 149 4.67 -11.68 9.29
C ALA A 149 5.99 -11.14 8.71
N SER A 150 6.19 -9.82 8.78
CA SER A 150 7.42 -9.19 8.29
C SER A 150 8.68 -9.66 9.04
N ILE A 151 8.60 -9.84 10.37
CA ILE A 151 9.70 -10.39 11.18
C ILE A 151 10.02 -11.80 10.69
N HIS A 152 8.99 -12.65 10.54
CA HIS A 152 9.20 -14.02 10.09
C HIS A 152 9.80 -14.10 8.69
N ASP A 153 9.32 -13.29 7.75
CA ASP A 153 9.86 -13.24 6.39
C ASP A 153 11.34 -12.81 6.39
N ALA A 154 11.70 -11.82 7.21
CA ALA A 154 13.08 -11.37 7.36
C ALA A 154 13.97 -12.46 7.97
N GLU A 155 13.49 -13.20 8.97
CA GLU A 155 14.20 -14.34 9.57
C GLU A 155 14.41 -15.47 8.57
N GLN A 156 13.39 -15.83 7.79
CA GLN A 156 13.51 -16.84 6.74
C GLN A 156 14.49 -16.42 5.64
N MET A 157 14.45 -15.15 5.23
CA MET A 157 15.38 -14.62 4.24
C MET A 157 16.82 -14.63 4.77
N LYS A 158 17.02 -14.26 6.04
CA LYS A 158 18.32 -14.37 6.71
C LYS A 158 18.83 -15.81 6.70
N ALA A 159 18.01 -16.78 7.11
CA ALA A 159 18.41 -18.19 7.13
C ALA A 159 18.79 -18.70 5.73
N ARG A 160 18.04 -18.30 4.69
CA ARG A 160 18.38 -18.63 3.30
C ARG A 160 19.72 -18.03 2.87
N VAL A 161 19.97 -16.77 3.18
CA VAL A 161 21.23 -16.09 2.85
C VAL A 161 22.39 -16.77 3.57
N GLU A 162 22.23 -17.16 4.84
CA GLU A 162 23.27 -17.89 5.58
C GLU A 162 23.61 -19.24 4.95
N VAL A 163 22.60 -20.00 4.48
CA VAL A 163 22.82 -21.26 3.77
C VAL A 163 23.54 -21.02 2.43
N LEU A 164 23.12 -20.02 1.67
CA LEU A 164 23.76 -19.68 0.40
C LEU A 164 25.21 -19.24 0.62
N HIS A 165 25.46 -18.43 1.65
CA HIS A 165 26.79 -17.96 1.98
C HIS A 165 27.73 -19.13 2.31
N LYS A 166 27.29 -20.06 3.17
CA LYS A 166 28.04 -21.29 3.46
C LYS A 166 28.32 -22.11 2.19
N HIS A 167 27.33 -22.26 1.32
CA HIS A 167 27.52 -22.97 0.07
C HIS A 167 28.56 -22.30 -0.83
N VAL A 168 28.52 -20.96 -0.95
CA VAL A 168 29.51 -20.20 -1.74
C VAL A 168 30.90 -20.31 -1.14
N ASP A 169 31.03 -20.26 0.19
CA ASP A 169 32.32 -20.43 0.87
C ASP A 169 32.89 -21.83 0.66
N ASP A 170 32.06 -22.86 0.79
CA ASP A 170 32.43 -24.25 0.55
C ASP A 170 32.86 -24.47 -0.92
N GLU A 171 32.12 -23.93 -1.89
CA GLU A 171 32.49 -23.98 -3.30
C GLU A 171 33.77 -23.20 -3.59
N ALA A 172 33.94 -22.03 -2.98
CA ALA A 172 35.17 -21.25 -3.12
C ALA A 172 36.38 -21.99 -2.55
N ALA A 173 36.22 -22.69 -1.42
CA ALA A 173 37.26 -23.54 -0.85
C ALA A 173 37.58 -24.73 -1.78
N ARG A 174 36.56 -25.43 -2.29
CA ARG A 174 36.72 -26.52 -3.26
C ARG A 174 37.45 -26.06 -4.53
N ILE A 175 37.06 -24.92 -5.09
CA ILE A 175 37.68 -24.36 -6.30
C ILE A 175 39.13 -23.96 -6.03
N LYS A 176 39.43 -23.38 -4.86
CA LYS A 176 40.82 -23.07 -4.48
C LYS A 176 41.68 -24.32 -4.35
N GLU A 177 41.15 -25.39 -3.77
CA GLU A 177 41.84 -26.67 -3.66
C GLU A 177 42.08 -27.30 -5.04
N LEU A 178 41.06 -27.33 -5.90
CA LEU A 178 41.18 -27.80 -7.27
C LEU A 178 42.19 -26.98 -8.07
N LEU A 179 42.16 -25.65 -7.96
CA LEU A 179 43.12 -24.77 -8.63
C LEU A 179 44.55 -25.07 -8.17
N LYS A 180 44.75 -25.30 -6.87
CA LYS A 180 46.06 -25.70 -6.32
C LYS A 180 46.50 -27.06 -6.87
N GLU A 181 45.60 -28.01 -7.07
CA GLU A 181 45.90 -29.31 -7.67
C GLU A 181 46.27 -29.18 -9.16
N LEU A 182 45.51 -28.38 -9.92
CA LEU A 182 45.75 -28.12 -11.35
C LEU A 182 47.04 -27.34 -11.62
N GLN A 183 47.48 -26.51 -10.66
CA GLN A 183 48.74 -25.75 -10.76
C GLN A 183 49.98 -26.58 -10.40
N ARG A 184 49.83 -27.84 -9.98
CA ARG A 184 50.99 -28.72 -9.76
C ARG A 184 51.56 -29.15 -11.11
N ASP A 185 52.89 -29.09 -11.23
CA ASP A 185 53.61 -29.48 -12.46
C ASP A 185 53.40 -30.96 -12.85
N ASP A 186 52.98 -31.81 -11.90
CA ASP A 186 52.73 -33.24 -12.11
C ASP A 186 51.28 -33.55 -12.53
N TYR A 187 50.41 -32.54 -12.69
CA TYR A 187 49.01 -32.78 -13.02
C TYR A 187 48.83 -33.34 -14.44
N GLN A 188 48.24 -34.53 -14.54
CA GLN A 188 47.77 -35.10 -15.79
C GLN A 188 46.25 -35.22 -15.78
N PRO A 189 45.53 -34.61 -16.75
CA PRO A 189 44.08 -34.73 -16.85
C PRO A 189 43.65 -36.20 -16.96
N PRO A 190 42.73 -36.69 -16.12
CA PRO A 190 42.20 -38.04 -16.24
C PRO A 190 41.61 -38.31 -17.63
N ALA A 191 42.03 -39.40 -18.29
CA ALA A 191 41.67 -39.71 -19.67
C ALA A 191 40.15 -39.85 -19.94
N HIS A 192 39.35 -40.13 -18.89
CA HIS A 192 37.89 -40.23 -18.99
C HIS A 192 37.19 -38.87 -19.13
N LEU A 193 37.81 -37.76 -18.69
CA LEU A 193 37.18 -36.44 -18.69
C LEU A 193 36.86 -35.94 -20.10
N ALA A 194 37.71 -36.21 -21.08
CA ALA A 194 37.46 -35.83 -22.48
C ALA A 194 36.19 -36.50 -23.04
N LYS A 195 36.00 -37.79 -22.73
CA LYS A 195 34.80 -38.55 -23.11
C LYS A 195 33.56 -38.00 -22.40
N GLN A 196 33.65 -37.73 -21.10
CA GLN A 196 32.55 -37.16 -20.33
C GLN A 196 32.15 -35.76 -20.79
N ASN A 197 33.12 -34.91 -21.16
CA ASN A 197 32.87 -33.58 -21.70
C ASN A 197 32.11 -33.66 -23.04
N LEU A 198 32.52 -34.56 -23.93
CA LEU A 198 31.79 -34.79 -25.19
C LEU A 198 30.36 -35.28 -24.95
N ASP A 199 30.15 -36.19 -23.99
CA ASP A 199 28.82 -36.68 -23.65
C ASP A 199 27.96 -35.60 -22.99
N MET A 200 28.52 -34.74 -22.14
CA MET A 200 27.84 -33.56 -21.59
C MET A 200 27.48 -32.55 -22.68
N GLN A 201 28.41 -32.24 -23.61
CA GLN A 201 28.12 -31.35 -24.74
C GLN A 201 27.00 -31.90 -25.63
N ARG A 202 26.98 -33.22 -25.88
CA ARG A 202 25.89 -33.88 -26.61
C ARG A 202 24.56 -33.77 -25.87
N LYS A 203 24.55 -33.99 -24.55
CA LYS A 203 23.34 -33.82 -23.71
C LYS A 203 22.85 -32.37 -23.70
N VAL A 204 23.75 -31.40 -23.56
CA VAL A 204 23.42 -29.97 -23.60
C VAL A 204 22.81 -29.61 -24.95
N LYS A 205 23.42 -30.04 -26.07
CA LYS A 205 22.86 -29.82 -27.41
C LYS A 205 21.48 -30.46 -27.60
N ALA A 206 21.28 -31.66 -27.08
CA ALA A 206 20.00 -32.34 -27.15
C ALA A 206 18.91 -31.65 -26.31
N LEU A 207 19.26 -31.13 -25.12
CA LEU A 207 18.34 -30.39 -24.26
C LEU A 207 18.07 -28.98 -24.79
N SER A 208 19.08 -28.27 -25.29
CA SER A 208 18.91 -26.94 -25.89
C SER A 208 18.05 -26.99 -27.14
N ALA A 209 18.12 -28.07 -27.92
CA ALA A 209 17.23 -28.28 -29.07
C ALA A 209 15.77 -28.50 -28.65
N LYS A 210 15.51 -29.06 -27.46
CA LYS A 210 14.16 -29.28 -26.92
C LYS A 210 13.61 -28.08 -26.13
N LEU A 211 14.47 -27.16 -25.74
CA LEU A 211 14.10 -25.97 -24.98
C LEU A 211 13.05 -25.10 -25.69
N PRO A 212 13.16 -24.79 -27.00
CA PRO A 212 12.12 -24.03 -27.71
C PRO A 212 10.80 -24.80 -27.75
N GLU A 213 10.79 -26.11 -28.00
CA GLU A 213 9.55 -26.90 -27.96
C GLU A 213 8.88 -26.89 -26.57
N LEU A 214 9.67 -26.88 -25.49
CA LEU A 214 9.15 -26.76 -24.13
C LEU A 214 8.64 -25.35 -23.82
N GLN A 215 9.35 -24.32 -24.31
CA GLN A 215 8.90 -22.93 -24.21
C GLN A 215 7.59 -22.72 -24.98
N ASP A 216 7.47 -23.28 -26.18
CA ASP A 216 6.25 -23.25 -26.99
C ASP A 216 5.12 -24.02 -26.31
N LYS A 217 5.40 -25.15 -25.66
CA LYS A 217 4.42 -25.87 -24.85
C LYS A 217 3.99 -25.08 -23.61
N VAL A 218 4.90 -24.39 -22.93
CA VAL A 218 4.58 -23.52 -21.79
C VAL A 218 3.79 -22.30 -22.25
N ALA A 219 4.14 -21.71 -23.39
CA ALA A 219 3.40 -20.61 -23.98
C ALA A 219 2.02 -21.04 -24.47
N ALA A 220 1.89 -22.22 -25.07
CA ALA A 220 0.61 -22.81 -25.45
C ALA A 220 -0.23 -23.19 -24.23
N LEU A 221 0.40 -23.70 -23.16
CA LEU A 221 -0.27 -23.96 -21.89
C LEU A 221 -0.73 -22.65 -21.24
N ALA A 222 0.10 -21.61 -21.22
CA ALA A 222 -0.24 -20.28 -20.71
C ALA A 222 -1.36 -19.62 -21.54
N ALA A 223 -1.34 -19.80 -22.87
CA ALA A 223 -2.39 -19.31 -23.77
C ALA A 223 -3.68 -20.15 -23.67
N SER A 224 -3.59 -21.44 -23.35
CA SER A 224 -4.75 -22.30 -23.03
C SER A 224 -5.24 -22.13 -21.60
N ALA A 225 -4.41 -21.54 -20.73
CA ALA A 225 -4.71 -21.21 -19.35
C ALA A 225 -5.35 -19.81 -19.22
N ASP A 226 -6.25 -19.49 -20.15
CA ASP A 226 -7.36 -18.58 -19.88
C ASP A 226 -8.32 -19.14 -18.80
N SER A 227 -8.05 -20.32 -18.22
CA SER A 227 -8.62 -20.77 -16.95
C SER A 227 -7.70 -20.45 -15.76
N SER A 228 -7.72 -19.17 -15.39
CA SER A 228 -7.93 -18.71 -14.02
C SER A 228 -7.48 -19.64 -12.89
N HIS A 229 -6.27 -19.45 -12.38
CA HIS A 229 -6.16 -19.43 -10.93
C HIS A 229 -6.87 -18.16 -10.48
N PRO A 230 -8.04 -18.25 -9.81
CA PRO A 230 -8.75 -17.05 -9.39
C PRO A 230 -7.82 -16.27 -8.46
N THR A 231 -7.50 -15.04 -8.84
CA THR A 231 -6.68 -14.16 -8.01
C THR A 231 -7.51 -13.75 -6.81
N ILE A 232 -6.87 -13.41 -5.68
CA ILE A 232 -7.57 -12.84 -4.52
C ILE A 232 -8.41 -11.61 -4.91
N ALA A 233 -7.95 -10.84 -5.90
CA ALA A 233 -8.70 -9.73 -6.48
C ALA A 233 -9.97 -10.16 -7.22
N ASP A 234 -9.94 -11.30 -7.92
CA ASP A 234 -11.12 -11.85 -8.60
C ASP A 234 -12.14 -12.36 -7.58
N LEU A 235 -11.68 -13.05 -6.53
CA LEU A 235 -12.54 -13.45 -5.41
C LEU A 235 -13.19 -12.25 -4.71
N ALA A 236 -12.43 -11.18 -4.46
CA ALA A 236 -12.96 -9.98 -3.82
C ALA A 236 -14.02 -9.29 -4.68
N ARG A 237 -13.84 -9.29 -6.02
CA ARG A 237 -14.83 -8.76 -6.95
C ARG A 237 -16.10 -9.60 -6.97
N ASP A 238 -15.95 -10.92 -7.04
CA ASP A 238 -17.08 -11.85 -7.06
C ASP A 238 -17.84 -11.85 -5.71
N GLU A 239 -17.13 -11.67 -4.59
CA GLU A 239 -17.72 -11.46 -3.27
C GLU A 239 -18.56 -10.18 -3.22
N GLN A 240 -18.03 -9.07 -3.76
CA GLN A 240 -18.75 -7.80 -3.81
C GLN A 240 -20.01 -7.89 -4.70
N GLU A 241 -19.90 -8.58 -5.84
CA GLU A 241 -21.04 -8.82 -6.72
C GLU A 241 -22.09 -9.68 -6.01
N TYR A 242 -21.68 -10.76 -5.35
CA TYR A 242 -22.57 -11.61 -4.56
C TYR A 242 -23.29 -10.83 -3.45
N LEU A 243 -22.57 -9.99 -2.71
CA LEU A 243 -23.16 -9.16 -1.66
C LEU A 243 -24.20 -8.18 -2.22
N SER A 244 -23.95 -7.61 -3.41
CA SER A 244 -24.89 -6.72 -4.09
C SER A 244 -26.16 -7.44 -4.55
N VAL A 245 -26.03 -8.67 -5.04
CA VAL A 245 -27.17 -9.51 -5.42
C VAL A 245 -27.96 -9.93 -4.17
N LEU A 246 -27.27 -10.22 -3.07
CA LEU A 246 -27.88 -10.59 -1.81
C LEU A 246 -28.63 -9.42 -1.17
N SER A 247 -28.10 -8.20 -1.24
CA SER A 247 -28.83 -7.00 -0.80
C SER A 247 -30.06 -6.76 -1.67
N ARG A 248 -29.93 -6.90 -3.00
CA ARG A 248 -31.07 -6.75 -3.91
C ARG A 248 -32.14 -7.81 -3.67
N LYS A 249 -31.75 -9.06 -3.42
CA LYS A 249 -32.68 -10.14 -3.05
C LYS A 249 -33.40 -9.84 -1.75
N LYS A 250 -32.72 -9.31 -0.73
CA LYS A 250 -33.35 -8.91 0.53
C LYS A 250 -34.36 -7.79 0.32
N GLU A 251 -34.01 -6.77 -0.45
CA GLU A 251 -34.92 -5.66 -0.78
C GLU A 251 -36.16 -6.15 -1.54
N LEU A 252 -35.97 -6.97 -2.57
CA LEU A 252 -37.07 -7.61 -3.30
C LEU A 252 -37.90 -8.52 -2.40
N GLY A 253 -37.28 -9.21 -1.44
CA GLY A 253 -37.97 -10.03 -0.45
C GLY A 253 -38.89 -9.20 0.44
N VAL A 254 -38.45 -8.02 0.90
CA VAL A 254 -39.29 -7.09 1.66
C VAL A 254 -40.44 -6.55 0.81
N GLN A 255 -40.17 -6.18 -0.45
CA GLN A 255 -41.21 -5.75 -1.39
C GLN A 255 -42.22 -6.86 -1.64
N LEU A 256 -41.77 -8.10 -1.84
CA LEU A 256 -42.66 -9.24 -2.10
C LEU A 256 -43.46 -9.65 -0.85
N ALA A 257 -42.90 -9.47 0.35
CA ALA A 257 -43.63 -9.65 1.61
C ALA A 257 -44.82 -8.69 1.74
N THR A 258 -44.73 -7.46 1.21
CA THR A 258 -45.89 -6.54 1.21
C THR A 258 -47.05 -6.99 0.31
N PHE A 259 -46.78 -7.92 -0.62
CA PHE A 259 -47.79 -8.51 -1.49
C PHE A 259 -48.14 -9.95 -1.10
N GLN A 260 -47.64 -10.47 0.03
CA GLN A 260 -48.02 -11.80 0.51
C GLN A 260 -49.53 -11.85 0.80
N GLY A 261 -50.22 -12.76 0.12
CA GLY A 261 -51.66 -12.96 0.23
C GLY A 261 -52.46 -12.47 -0.99
N LEU A 262 -51.84 -11.72 -1.91
CA LEU A 262 -52.49 -11.31 -3.15
C LEU A 262 -52.33 -12.39 -4.24
N PRO A 263 -53.38 -12.67 -5.04
CA PRO A 263 -53.31 -13.54 -6.20
C PRO A 263 -52.25 -13.08 -7.22
N SER A 264 -51.66 -14.03 -7.95
CA SER A 264 -50.62 -13.75 -8.96
C SER A 264 -51.14 -12.98 -10.18
N ASP A 265 -52.46 -12.89 -10.36
CA ASP A 265 -53.12 -12.13 -11.43
C ASP A 265 -53.44 -10.71 -10.95
N PRO A 266 -52.95 -9.64 -11.60
CA PRO A 266 -53.13 -8.27 -11.16
C PRO A 266 -54.59 -7.81 -11.15
N ASP A 267 -55.45 -8.36 -12.02
CA ASP A 267 -56.85 -7.96 -12.09
C ASP A 267 -57.67 -8.59 -10.96
N VAL A 268 -57.34 -9.83 -10.59
CA VAL A 268 -57.96 -10.52 -9.44
C VAL A 268 -57.50 -9.91 -8.12
N ALA A 269 -56.21 -9.58 -7.99
CA ALA A 269 -55.65 -8.92 -6.81
C ALA A 269 -56.29 -7.54 -6.55
N ARG A 270 -56.61 -6.79 -7.62
CA ARG A 270 -57.33 -5.52 -7.51
C ARG A 270 -58.76 -5.71 -7.00
N ALA A 271 -59.45 -6.74 -7.48
CA ALA A 271 -60.81 -7.04 -7.03
C ALA A 271 -60.86 -7.38 -5.54
N GLU A 272 -59.95 -8.25 -5.06
CA GLU A 272 -59.86 -8.61 -3.64
C GLU A 272 -59.47 -7.43 -2.74
N LEU A 273 -58.57 -6.55 -3.19
CA LEU A 273 -58.22 -5.32 -2.46
C LEU A 273 -59.40 -4.36 -2.33
N GLU A 274 -60.21 -4.23 -3.39
CA GLU A 274 -61.37 -3.35 -3.36
C GLU A 274 -62.48 -3.92 -2.47
N GLU A 275 -62.66 -5.25 -2.46
CA GLU A 275 -63.55 -5.94 -1.52
C GLU A 275 -63.11 -5.75 -0.06
N LEU A 276 -61.82 -5.93 0.26
CA LEU A 276 -61.29 -5.71 1.61
C LEU A 276 -61.41 -4.24 2.04
N ARG A 277 -61.27 -3.28 1.11
CA ARG A 277 -61.51 -1.85 1.37
C ARG A 277 -62.97 -1.56 1.68
N ASP A 278 -63.89 -2.19 0.98
CA ASP A 278 -65.32 -2.07 1.25
C ASP A 278 -65.68 -2.65 2.63
N GLN A 279 -65.09 -3.79 2.99
CA GLN A 279 -65.25 -4.38 4.33
C GLN A 279 -64.68 -3.46 5.42
N LEU A 280 -63.50 -2.85 5.21
CA LEU A 280 -62.91 -1.91 6.16
C LEU A 280 -63.78 -0.67 6.33
N ARG A 281 -64.28 -0.06 5.24
CA ARG A 281 -65.22 1.07 5.29
C ARG A 281 -66.51 0.73 6.03
N SER A 282 -67.02 -0.49 5.83
CA SER A 282 -68.20 -0.98 6.55
C SER A 282 -67.95 -1.11 8.06
N ILE A 283 -66.81 -1.67 8.45
CA ILE A 283 -66.42 -1.79 9.87
C ILE A 283 -66.18 -0.42 10.51
N GLU A 284 -65.54 0.51 9.80
CA GLU A 284 -65.35 1.90 10.27
C GLU A 284 -66.69 2.60 10.47
N SER A 285 -67.61 2.49 9.51
CA SER A 285 -68.96 3.03 9.63
C SER A 285 -69.74 2.43 10.81
N GLN A 286 -69.62 1.11 11.03
CA GLN A 286 -70.21 0.46 12.21
C GLN A 286 -69.57 0.93 13.51
N ARG A 287 -68.24 1.06 13.56
CA ARG A 287 -67.51 1.60 14.72
C ARG A 287 -67.99 3.01 15.03
N ASP A 288 -68.09 3.86 14.02
CA ASP A 288 -68.46 5.25 14.18
C ASP A 288 -69.93 5.37 14.61
N ALA A 289 -70.84 4.56 14.07
CA ALA A 289 -72.23 4.49 14.53
C ALA A 289 -72.37 3.99 15.98
N VAL A 290 -71.57 2.99 16.38
CA VAL A 290 -71.53 2.51 17.77
C VAL A 290 -70.94 3.59 18.70
N PHE A 291 -69.92 4.30 18.24
CA PHE A 291 -69.30 5.40 18.98
C PHE A 291 -70.27 6.57 19.16
N GLU A 292 -70.95 7.01 18.11
CA GLU A 292 -72.01 8.02 18.17
C GLU A 292 -73.11 7.59 19.14
N GLY A 293 -73.57 6.33 19.07
CA GLY A 293 -74.57 5.79 19.99
C GLY A 293 -74.11 5.73 21.46
N LEU A 294 -72.82 5.57 21.73
CA LEU A 294 -72.25 5.65 23.09
C LEU A 294 -72.13 7.09 23.57
N VAL A 295 -71.69 8.00 22.71
CA VAL A 295 -71.57 9.44 22.99
C VAL A 295 -72.93 10.07 23.29
N GLU A 296 -73.97 9.71 22.53
CA GLU A 296 -75.34 10.20 22.77
C GLU A 296 -75.90 9.73 24.11
N ARG A 297 -75.59 8.49 24.54
CA ARG A 297 -76.04 7.92 25.82
C ARG A 297 -75.36 8.54 27.05
N GLU A 298 -74.09 8.89 26.91
CA GLU A 298 -73.28 9.50 27.98
C GLU A 298 -73.43 11.04 28.02
N SER A 299 -74.01 11.65 26.98
CA SER A 299 -74.24 13.10 26.93
C SER A 299 -75.44 13.52 27.80
N PRO A 300 -75.27 14.42 28.80
CA PRO A 300 -76.39 14.89 29.62
C PRO A 300 -77.30 15.79 28.79
N VAL A 301 -78.48 15.29 28.40
CA VAL A 301 -79.51 16.10 27.74
C VAL A 301 -79.94 17.25 28.66
N LYS A 302 -79.53 18.49 28.34
CA LYS A 302 -80.11 19.70 28.93
C LYS A 302 -81.58 19.81 28.51
N ARG A 303 -82.50 19.39 29.38
CA ARG A 303 -83.92 19.80 29.30
C ARG A 303 -83.99 21.32 29.48
N ARG A 304 -84.29 22.06 28.42
CA ARG A 304 -84.66 23.48 28.53
C ARG A 304 -86.13 23.58 28.95
N ARG A 305 -86.35 24.32 30.04
CA ARG A 305 -87.63 24.92 30.44
C ARG A 305 -88.08 25.95 29.42
#